data_AF-A0A947GTM2-F1
#
_entry.id   AF-A0A947GTM2-F1
#
_cell.length_a   1.000
_cell.length_b   1.000
_cell.length_c   1.000
_cell.angle_alpha   90.00
_cell.angle_beta   90.00
_cell.angle_gamma   90.00
#
_symmetry.space_group_name_H-M   'P 1'
#
loop_
_entity.id
_entity.type
_entity.pdbx_description
1 polymer ?
#
loop_
_entity_poly.entity_id
_entity_poly.type
_entity_poly.pdbx_seq_one_letter_code
_entity_poly.pdbx_strand_id
1 'polypeptide(L)'
;MDVRPAHAERDARAAIANREYRLWAVDGFAREVPGTKGFLPHTGYRVIPRTSDFLTCEEEIRFNRDARTYAEIYNRTVLAAAPIDRTPPKAP
;
A
#
# COMPACT_ATOMS: atom_id res chain seq x y z
N MET A 1 -7.23 -12.15 0.81
CA MET A 1 -7.30 -10.86 0.09
C MET A 1 -7.12 -11.17 -1.39
N ASP A 2 -8.04 -10.73 -2.24
CA ASP A 2 -7.93 -10.93 -3.69
C ASP A 2 -7.11 -9.78 -4.29
N VAL A 3 -5.85 -10.04 -4.62
CA VAL A 3 -4.90 -9.03 -5.05
C VAL A 3 -4.97 -8.91 -6.57
N ARG A 4 -5.89 -8.07 -7.05
CA ARG A 4 -6.07 -7.80 -8.48
C ARG A 4 -5.85 -6.32 -8.75
N PRO A 5 -4.83 -5.91 -9.52
CA PRO A 5 -4.56 -4.50 -9.80
C PRO A 5 -5.79 -3.72 -10.29
N ALA A 6 -6.65 -4.35 -11.10
CA ALA A 6 -7.89 -3.75 -11.62
C ALA A 6 -8.91 -3.36 -10.52
N HIS A 7 -8.83 -3.95 -9.32
CA HIS A 7 -9.72 -3.65 -8.21
C HIS A 7 -9.18 -2.59 -7.25
N ALA A 8 -7.90 -2.24 -7.34
CA ALA A 8 -7.21 -1.41 -6.36
C ALA A 8 -7.88 -0.06 -6.11
N GLU A 9 -8.29 0.66 -7.15
CA GLU A 9 -8.97 1.96 -7.00
C GLU A 9 -10.34 1.83 -6.34
N ARG A 10 -11.12 0.80 -6.72
CA ARG A 10 -12.45 0.54 -6.14
C ARG A 10 -12.32 0.25 -4.65
N ASP A 11 -11.37 -0.62 -4.30
CA ASP A 11 -11.16 -1.05 -2.92
C ASP A 11 -10.62 0.12 -2.07
N ALA A 12 -9.76 0.99 -2.64
CA ALA A 12 -9.33 2.23 -2.00
C ALA A 12 -10.50 3.19 -1.73
N ARG A 13 -11.39 3.40 -2.72
CA ARG A 13 -12.58 4.24 -2.53
C ARG A 13 -13.50 3.71 -1.43
N ALA A 14 -13.67 2.39 -1.35
CA ALA A 14 -14.42 1.75 -0.28
C ALA A 14 -13.77 1.95 1.09
N ALA A 15 -12.43 1.83 1.19
CA ALA A 15 -11.70 2.09 2.42
C ALA A 15 -11.84 3.56 2.87
N ILE A 16 -11.70 4.51 1.94
CA ILE A 16 -11.89 5.96 2.19
C ILE A 16 -13.30 6.23 2.74
N ALA A 17 -14.33 5.65 2.12
CA ALA A 17 -15.71 5.80 2.58
C ALA A 17 -15.91 5.32 4.04
N ASN A 18 -15.14 4.29 4.44
CA ASN A 18 -15.12 3.75 5.80
C ASN A 18 -14.12 4.46 6.73
N ARG A 19 -13.50 5.58 6.30
CA ARG A 19 -12.44 6.30 7.01
C ARG A 19 -11.22 5.43 7.35
N GLU A 20 -10.97 4.40 6.55
CA GLU A 20 -9.79 3.56 6.65
C GLU A 20 -8.71 4.07 5.70
N TYR A 21 -7.70 4.73 6.26
CA TYR A 21 -6.59 5.31 5.50
C TYR A 21 -5.29 4.50 5.61
N ARG A 22 -5.37 3.26 6.12
CA ARG A 22 -4.19 2.39 6.18
C ARG A 22 -3.72 2.02 4.79
N LEU A 23 -2.41 2.06 4.60
CA LEU A 23 -1.76 1.74 3.34
C LEU A 23 -1.40 0.26 3.25
N TRP A 24 -1.14 -0.22 2.03
CA TRP A 24 -0.60 -1.55 1.79
C TRP A 24 0.92 -1.51 1.62
N ALA A 25 1.59 -2.33 2.40
CA ALA A 25 2.99 -2.65 2.25
C ALA A 25 3.15 -4.01 1.56
N VAL A 26 4.25 -4.18 0.84
CA VAL A 26 4.69 -5.45 0.28
C VAL A 26 6.03 -5.82 0.87
N ASP A 27 6.22 -7.10 1.17
CA ASP A 27 7.50 -7.64 1.59
C ASP A 27 8.30 -8.08 0.34
N GLY A 28 9.49 -7.51 0.20
CA GLY A 28 10.54 -7.88 -0.75
C GLY A 28 11.87 -7.88 -0.01
N PHE A 29 12.95 -7.40 -0.64
CA PHE A 29 14.26 -7.31 0.04
C PHE A 29 14.19 -6.46 1.33
N ALA A 30 13.36 -5.43 1.30
CA ALA A 30 12.88 -4.71 2.45
C ALA A 30 11.36 -4.57 2.36
N ARG A 31 10.73 -4.24 3.48
CA ARG A 31 9.32 -3.84 3.48
C ARG A 31 9.17 -2.51 2.77
N GLU A 32 8.34 -2.48 1.75
CA GLU A 32 8.07 -1.30 0.94
C GLU A 32 6.60 -0.92 1.06
N VAL A 33 6.29 0.39 1.03
CA VAL A 33 4.94 0.92 0.86
C VAL A 33 4.87 1.57 -0.53
N PRO A 34 4.44 0.84 -1.58
CA PRO A 34 4.49 1.36 -2.94
C PRO A 34 3.63 2.62 -3.12
N GLY A 35 4.06 3.52 -3.99
CA GLY A 35 3.33 4.76 -4.29
C GLY A 35 3.52 5.89 -3.26
N THR A 36 4.37 5.71 -2.24
CA THR A 36 4.70 6.76 -1.26
C THR A 36 6.07 7.37 -1.56
N LYS A 37 6.22 8.67 -1.33
CA LYS A 37 7.51 9.37 -1.38
C LYS A 37 8.00 9.58 0.04
N GLY A 38 8.70 8.59 0.60
CA GLY A 38 9.35 8.69 1.92
C GLY A 38 8.54 8.13 3.08
N PHE A 39 8.99 8.46 4.30
CA PHE A 39 8.45 7.95 5.55
C PHE A 39 7.10 8.57 5.86
N LEU A 40 6.10 7.73 6.13
CA LEU A 40 4.75 8.13 6.51
C LEU A 40 4.48 7.76 7.97
N PRO A 41 4.96 8.56 8.95
CA PRO A 41 4.90 8.22 10.37
C PRO A 41 3.47 8.09 10.92
N HIS A 42 2.50 8.73 10.26
CA HIS A 42 1.12 8.85 10.77
C HIS A 42 0.12 7.95 10.06
N THR A 43 0.52 7.26 8.98
CA THR A 43 -0.33 6.35 8.24
C THR A 43 0.13 4.93 8.53
N GLY A 44 -0.61 4.24 9.41
CA GLY A 44 -0.37 2.81 9.64
C GLY A 44 -0.48 2.03 8.33
N TYR A 45 0.27 0.94 8.20
CA TYR A 45 0.21 0.07 7.04
C TYR A 45 -0.18 -1.36 7.43
N ARG A 46 -0.76 -2.07 6.47
CA ARG A 46 -0.99 -3.52 6.50
C ARG A 46 -0.08 -4.15 5.45
N VAL A 47 0.40 -5.35 5.71
CA VAL A 47 1.24 -6.08 4.75
C VAL A 47 0.35 -6.96 3.88
N ILE A 48 0.54 -6.93 2.56
CA ILE A 48 -0.09 -7.90 1.66
C ILE A 48 0.53 -9.27 1.94
N PRO A 49 -0.27 -10.26 2.38
CA PRO A 49 0.27 -11.57 2.73
C PRO A 49 0.86 -12.26 1.49
N ARG A 50 1.82 -13.17 1.71
CA ARG A 50 2.51 -13.98 0.68
C ARG A 50 3.47 -13.23 -0.24
N THR A 51 3.62 -11.91 -0.09
CA THR A 51 4.73 -11.23 -0.75
C THR A 51 6.06 -11.61 -0.09
N SER A 52 7.09 -11.91 -0.88
CA SER A 52 8.41 -12.28 -0.37
C SER A 52 9.52 -11.86 -1.34
N ASP A 53 10.74 -11.69 -0.84
CA ASP A 53 11.97 -11.61 -1.63
C ASP A 53 12.44 -12.95 -2.19
N PHE A 54 12.05 -14.06 -1.58
CA PHE A 54 12.47 -15.39 -1.99
C PHE A 54 11.41 -16.05 -2.88
N LEU A 55 11.52 -15.79 -4.18
CA LEU A 55 10.58 -16.27 -5.20
C LEU A 55 11.15 -17.50 -5.90
N THR A 56 10.39 -18.58 -5.90
CA THR A 56 10.82 -19.91 -6.38
C THR A 56 10.14 -20.34 -7.66
N CYS A 57 8.98 -19.76 -7.99
CA CYS A 57 8.25 -20.07 -9.22
C CYS A 57 7.58 -18.84 -9.87
N GLU A 58 7.16 -18.99 -11.13
CA GLU A 58 6.53 -17.91 -11.90
C GLU A 58 5.24 -17.37 -11.25
N GLU A 59 4.47 -18.22 -10.58
CA GLU A 59 3.23 -17.81 -9.92
C GLU A 59 3.54 -16.82 -8.79
N GLU A 60 4.58 -17.07 -8.00
CA GLU A 60 5.01 -16.16 -6.92
C GLU A 60 5.52 -14.84 -7.48
N ILE A 61 6.27 -14.88 -8.59
CA ILE A 61 6.73 -13.67 -9.30
C ILE A 61 5.53 -12.84 -9.79
N ARG A 62 4.54 -13.49 -10.41
CA ARG A 62 3.32 -12.82 -10.89
C ARG A 62 2.54 -12.23 -9.72
N PHE A 63 2.33 -13.00 -8.66
CA PHE A 63 1.64 -12.53 -7.46
C PHE A 63 2.34 -11.32 -6.84
N ASN A 64 3.67 -11.34 -6.67
CA ASN A 64 4.43 -10.21 -6.14
C ASN A 64 4.29 -8.96 -7.01
N ARG A 65 4.36 -9.12 -8.34
CA ARG A 65 4.19 -8.01 -9.27
C ARG A 65 2.80 -7.40 -9.13
N ASP A 66 1.77 -8.24 -9.13
CA ASP A 66 0.38 -7.80 -9.00
C ASP A 66 0.09 -7.17 -7.64
N ALA A 67 0.68 -7.70 -6.56
CA ALA A 67 0.62 -7.13 -5.22
C ALA A 67 1.25 -5.74 -5.15
N ARG A 68 2.43 -5.57 -5.76
CA ARG A 68 3.09 -4.27 -5.84
C ARG A 68 2.24 -3.27 -6.61
N THR A 69 1.75 -3.65 -7.80
CA THR A 69 0.91 -2.76 -8.63
C THR A 69 -0.41 -2.42 -7.93
N TYR A 70 -1.05 -3.41 -7.29
CA TYR A 70 -2.25 -3.19 -6.49
C TYR A 70 -1.99 -2.17 -5.37
N ALA A 71 -0.93 -2.38 -4.57
CA ALA A 71 -0.57 -1.51 -3.46
C ALA A 71 -0.28 -0.09 -3.94
N GLU A 72 0.46 0.07 -5.03
CA GLU A 72 0.80 1.39 -5.58
C GLU A 72 -0.44 2.19 -5.98
N ILE A 73 -1.37 1.58 -6.72
CA ILE A 73 -2.61 2.22 -7.15
C ILE A 73 -3.47 2.56 -5.93
N TYR A 74 -3.70 1.58 -5.05
CA TYR A 74 -4.51 1.76 -3.85
C TYR A 74 -3.95 2.89 -2.97
N ASN A 75 -2.65 2.85 -2.67
CA ASN A 75 -2.01 3.79 -1.75
C ASN A 75 -2.05 5.21 -2.30
N ARG A 76 -1.83 5.40 -3.60
CA ARG A 76 -1.97 6.71 -4.24
C ARG A 76 -3.37 7.28 -4.09
N THR A 77 -4.40 6.46 -4.30
CA THR A 77 -5.80 6.87 -4.14
C THR A 77 -6.11 7.24 -2.70
N VAL A 78 -5.69 6.42 -1.73
CA VAL A 78 -5.89 6.69 -0.30
C VAL A 78 -5.17 7.96 0.13
N LEU A 79 -3.90 8.15 -0.26
CA LEU A 79 -3.13 9.34 0.11
C LEU A 79 -3.70 10.64 -0.47
N ALA A 80 -4.28 10.59 -1.68
CA ALA A 80 -4.93 11.75 -2.28
C ALA A 80 -6.19 12.20 -1.51
N ALA A 81 -6.86 11.25 -0.83
CA ALA A 81 -8.09 11.50 -0.07
C ALA A 81 -7.87 11.62 1.45
N ALA A 82 -6.77 11.10 1.96
CA ALA A 82 -6.49 11.09 3.38
C ALA A 82 -6.42 12.53 3.91
N PRO A 83 -7.01 12.81 5.09
CA PRO A 83 -6.75 14.06 5.79
C PRO A 83 -5.30 14.00 6.30
N ILE A 84 -4.35 14.37 5.44
CA ILE A 84 -2.97 14.56 5.85
C ILE A 84 -3.01 15.77 6.78
N ASP A 85 -2.80 15.54 8.07
CA ASP A 85 -2.55 16.64 8.99
C ASP A 85 -1.25 17.30 8.51
N ARG A 86 -1.39 18.42 7.79
CA ARG A 86 -0.27 19.18 7.22
C ARG A 86 0.46 19.97 8.30
N THR A 87 0.12 19.78 9.57
CA THR A 87 0.81 20.38 10.68
C THR A 87 2.23 19.80 10.72
N PRO A 88 3.27 20.60 10.41
CA PRO A 88 4.64 20.13 10.52
C PRO A 88 4.89 19.69 11.97
N PRO A 89 5.72 18.64 12.20
CA PRO A 89 6.11 18.28 13.55
C PRO A 89 6.69 19.54 14.22
N LYS A 90 6.15 19.88 15.39
CA LYS A 90 6.69 20.96 16.22
C LYS A 90 8.16 20.63 16.46
N ALA A 91 9.07 21.46 15.96
CA ALA A 91 10.49 21.29 16.23
C ALA A 91 10.73 21.31 17.75
N PRO A 92 11.63 20.47 18.28
CA PRO A 92 11.96 20.44 19.70
C PRO A 92 12.53 21.77 20.20
#